data_AF-A0A961KKZ4-F1
#
_entry.id   AF-A0A961KKZ4-F1
#
_cell.length_a   1.000
_cell.length_b   1.000
_cell.length_c   1.000
_cell.angle_alpha   90.00
_cell.angle_beta   90.00
_cell.angle_gamma   90.00
#
_symmetry.space_group_name_H-M   'P 1'
#
loop_
_entity.id
_entity.type
_entity.pdbx_description
1 polymer ?
#
loop_
_entity_poly.entity_id
_entity_poly.type
_entity_poly.pdbx_seq_one_letter_code
_entity_poly.pdbx_strand_id
1 'polypeptide(L)' 'SARVEHEATTSKVDDDQLFYCRSRGMDEEEAVALVVNGFCRDVLQALPMEFAMEAQQLVAISLEGSVG' A
#
# COMPACT_ATOMS: atom_id res chain seq x y z
N SER A 1 -17.02 21.64 26.71
CA SER A 1 -16.85 21.87 25.26
C SER A 1 -16.36 20.57 24.64
N ALA A 2 -16.83 20.21 23.43
CA ALA A 2 -16.32 19.05 22.70
C ALA A 2 -15.40 19.54 21.57
N ARG A 3 -14.34 18.79 21.28
CA ARG A 3 -13.39 19.05 20.20
C ARG A 3 -13.41 17.87 19.24
N VAL A 4 -13.67 18.13 17.96
CA VAL A 4 -13.82 17.11 16.90
C VAL A 4 -13.04 17.60 15.68
N GLU A 5 -12.23 16.72 15.09
CA GLU A 5 -11.39 17.00 13.92
C GLU A 5 -11.54 15.83 12.94
N HIS A 6 -11.50 16.12 11.64
CA HIS A 6 -11.60 15.13 10.56
C HIS A 6 -10.67 15.52 9.42
N GLU A 7 -9.96 14.54 8.86
CA GLU A 7 -9.07 14.69 7.71
C GLU A 7 -9.29 13.53 6.73
N ALA A 8 -9.18 13.83 5.43
CA ALA A 8 -9.26 12.87 4.35
C ALA A 8 -8.33 13.30 3.22
N THR A 9 -7.58 12.35 2.67
CA THR A 9 -6.62 12.60 1.59
C THR A 9 -6.78 11.53 0.51
N THR A 10 -6.72 11.94 -0.76
CA THR A 10 -6.65 11.04 -1.90
C THR A 10 -5.23 11.05 -2.45
N SER A 11 -4.66 9.87 -2.67
CA SER A 11 -3.33 9.72 -3.25
C SER A 11 -3.40 8.78 -4.45
N LYS A 12 -2.50 8.98 -5.40
CA LYS A 12 -2.25 8.06 -6.52
C LYS A 12 -0.85 7.48 -6.37
N VAL A 13 -0.62 6.30 -6.94
CA VAL A 13 0.74 5.78 -7.07
C VAL A 13 1.52 6.72 -7.99
N ASP A 14 2.72 7.11 -7.57
CA ASP A 14 3.55 8.09 -8.27
C ASP A 14 4.43 7.39 -9.31
N ASP A 15 4.32 7.82 -10.57
CA ASP A 15 5.05 7.24 -11.70
C ASP A 15 6.58 7.40 -11.53
N ASP A 16 7.05 8.46 -10.89
CA ASP A 16 8.48 8.65 -10.62
C ASP A 16 8.98 7.66 -9.56
N GLN A 17 8.13 7.32 -8.59
CA GLN A 17 8.43 6.29 -7.60
C GLN A 17 8.46 4.89 -8.24
N LEU A 18 7.53 4.61 -9.14
CA LEU A 18 7.52 3.36 -9.91
C LEU A 18 8.74 3.26 -10.81
N PHE A 19 9.07 4.33 -11.54
CA PHE A 19 10.27 4.39 -12.37
C PHE A 19 11.53 4.16 -11.53
N TYR A 20 11.63 4.78 -10.36
CA TYR A 20 12.75 4.58 -9.45
C TYR A 20 12.86 3.11 -9.00
N CYS A 21 11.76 2.49 -8.56
CA CYS A 21 11.74 1.09 -8.13
C CYS A 21 12.15 0.16 -9.29
N ARG A 22 11.60 0.39 -10.48
CA ARG A 22 11.94 -0.38 -11.69
C ARG A 22 13.38 -0.22 -12.13
N SER A 23 13.95 0.98 -12.00
CA SER A 23 15.38 1.22 -12.27
C SER A 23 16.31 0.44 -11.34
N ARG A 24 15.80 -0.03 -10.20
CA ARG A 24 16.51 -0.88 -9.23
C ARG A 24 16.34 -2.37 -9.51
N GLY A 25 15.65 -2.74 -10.59
CA GLY A 25 15.44 -4.13 -10.99
C GLY A 25 14.21 -4.80 -10.39
N MET A 26 13.32 -4.03 -9.74
CA MET A 26 11.98 -4.51 -9.38
C MET A 26 11.11 -4.55 -10.65
N ASP A 27 10.25 -5.55 -10.75
CA ASP A 27 9.20 -5.49 -11.76
C ASP A 27 8.09 -4.50 -11.35
N GLU A 28 7.12 -4.31 -12.24
CA GLU A 28 6.06 -3.33 -12.04
C GLU A 28 5.11 -3.73 -10.90
N GLU A 29 4.82 -5.01 -10.76
CA GLU A 29 3.94 -5.53 -9.71
C GLU A 29 4.60 -5.42 -8.34
N GLU A 30 5.89 -5.77 -8.23
CA GLU A 30 6.71 -5.60 -7.03
C GLU A 30 6.78 -4.13 -6.59
N ALA A 31 6.98 -3.21 -7.54
CA ALA A 31 7.04 -1.78 -7.28
C ALA A 31 5.69 -1.24 -6.75
N VAL A 32 4.58 -1.62 -7.39
CA VAL A 32 3.23 -1.24 -6.94
C VAL A 32 2.92 -1.82 -5.57
N ALA A 33 3.22 -3.11 -5.37
CA ALA A 33 3.01 -3.79 -4.09
C ALA A 33 3.80 -3.12 -2.97
N LEU A 34 5.04 -2.69 -3.22
CA LEU A 34 5.85 -1.96 -2.23
C LEU A 34 5.18 -0.65 -1.79
N VAL A 35 4.73 0.16 -2.75
CA VAL A 35 4.10 1.47 -2.47
C VAL A 35 2.77 1.29 -1.72
N VAL A 36 1.91 0.38 -2.17
CA VAL A 36 0.59 0.15 -1.56
C VAL A 36 0.72 -0.46 -0.16
N ASN A 37 1.64 -1.41 0.05
CA ASN A 37 1.91 -1.94 1.38
C ASN A 37 2.45 -0.86 2.32
N GLY A 38 3.30 0.04 1.82
CA GLY A 38 3.77 1.20 2.57
C GLY A 38 2.63 2.13 3.02
N PHE A 39 1.67 2.38 2.13
CA PHE A 39 0.48 3.19 2.42
C PHE A 39 -0.43 2.54 3.48
N CYS A 40 -0.65 1.23 3.40
CA CYS A 40 -1.50 0.50 4.34
C CYS A 40 -0.81 0.12 5.65
N ARG A 41 0.51 0.32 5.79
CA ARG A 41 1.32 -0.22 6.89
C ARG A 41 0.77 0.10 8.27
N ASP A 42 0.43 1.35 8.52
CA ASP A 42 0.02 1.80 9.86
C ASP A 42 -1.36 1.22 10.25
N VAL A 43 -2.22 0.96 9.25
CA VAL A 43 -3.49 0.25 9.44
C VAL A 43 -3.26 -1.24 9.70
N LEU A 44 -2.39 -1.88 8.92
CA LEU A 44 -2.08 -3.31 9.08
C LEU A 44 -1.37 -3.60 10.42
N GLN A 45 -0.52 -2.68 10.90
CA GLN A 45 0.13 -2.79 12.21
C GLN A 45 -0.83 -2.63 13.40
N ALA A 46 -2.02 -2.07 13.19
CA ALA A 46 -3.05 -1.99 14.22
C ALA A 46 -3.83 -3.32 14.37
N LEU A 47 -3.69 -4.25 13.42
CA LEU A 47 -4.31 -5.56 13.49
C LEU A 47 -3.47 -6.52 14.37
N PRO A 48 -4.11 -7.47 15.06
CA PRO A 48 -3.40 -8.58 15.67
C PRO A 48 -2.53 -9.30 14.63
N MET A 49 -1.38 -9.80 15.06
CA MET A 49 -0.35 -10.36 14.17
C MET A 49 -0.91 -11.46 13.25
N GLU A 50 -1.80 -12.31 13.77
CA GLU A 50 -2.43 -13.38 12.98
C GLU A 50 -3.21 -12.85 11.76
N PHE A 51 -3.85 -11.69 11.88
CA PHE A 51 -4.68 -11.09 10.81
C PHE A 51 -3.87 -10.15 9.92
N ALA A 52 -2.85 -9.49 10.46
CA ALA A 52 -1.99 -8.58 9.71
C ALA A 52 -1.27 -9.32 8.57
N MET A 53 -0.80 -10.55 8.83
CA MET A 53 -0.13 -11.38 7.82
C MET A 53 -1.07 -11.77 6.68
N GLU A 54 -2.29 -12.21 7.00
CA GLU A 54 -3.29 -12.61 5.99
C GLU A 54 -3.79 -11.42 5.18
N ALA A 55 -4.04 -10.28 5.84
CA ALA A 55 -4.46 -9.05 5.17
C ALA A 55 -3.41 -8.53 4.19
N GLN A 56 -2.11 -8.61 4.54
CA GLN A 56 -1.03 -8.22 3.65
C GLN A 56 -0.98 -9.11 2.39
N GLN A 57 -1.20 -10.42 2.55
CA GLN A 57 -1.27 -11.36 1.41
C GLN A 57 -2.47 -11.07 0.51
N LEU A 58 -3.64 -10.79 1.09
CA LEU A 58 -4.84 -10.44 0.33
C LEU A 58 -4.68 -9.14 -0.45
N VAL A 59 -4.03 -8.13 0.14
CA VAL A 59 -3.71 -6.88 -0.56
C VAL A 59 -2.79 -7.14 -1.75
N ALA A 60 -1.75 -7.96 -1.60
CA ALA A 60 -0.86 -8.31 -2.70
C ALA A 60 -1.60 -9.02 -3.84
N ILE A 61 -2.42 -10.02 -3.54
CA ILE A 61 -3.22 -10.75 -4.54
C ILE A 61 -4.22 -9.83 -5.24
N SER A 62 -4.83 -8.89 -4.52
CA SER A 62 -5.76 -7.93 -5.14
C SER A 62 -5.06 -6.98 -6.12
N LEU A 63 -3.75 -6.75 -5.96
CA LEU A 63 -2.95 -5.90 -6.83
C LEU A 63 -2.44 -6.69 -8.05
N GLU A 64 -2.19 -7.99 -7.90
CA GLU A 64 -1.89 -8.91 -8.98
C GLU A 64 -3.06 -8.95 -9.98
N GLY A 65 -2.85 -8.46 -11.21
CA GLY A 65 -3.86 -8.44 -12.27
C GLY A 65 -4.89 -7.29 -12.24
N SER A 66 -4.82 -6.36 -11.28
CA SER A 66 -5.62 -5.12 -11.30
C SER A 66 -4.83 -3.90 -11.81
N VAL A 67 -3.52 -4.05 -11.99
CA VAL A 67 -2.67 -3.09 -12.70
C VAL A 67 -2.78 -3.37 -14.20
N GLY A 68 -3.54 -2.52 -14.89
CA GLY A 68 -3.78 -2.56 -16.33
C GLY A 68 -4.11 -1.18 -16.87
#